data_AF-A0A961UZV7-F1
#
_entry.id   AF-A0A961UZV7-F1
#
_cell.length_a   1.000
_cell.length_b   1.000
_cell.length_c   1.000
_cell.angle_alpha   90.00
_cell.angle_beta   90.00
_cell.angle_gamma   90.00
#
_symmetry.space_group_name_H-M   'P 1'
#
loop_
_entity.id
_entity.type
_entity.pdbx_description
1 polymer ?
#
loop_
_entity_poly.entity_id
_entity_poly.type
_entity_poly.pdbx_seq_one_letter_code
_entity_poly.pdbx_strand_id
1 'polypeptide(L)'
;DMDLGQPFQGFRLTLTDPDGQAHVLSSDQQIPKSRRCPLSYGISEVDVYFPPNGQPVLVVLVNVFSFGFEGYDRRFLAVTGPLPGS
;
A
#
# COMPACT_ATOMS: atom_id res chain seq x y z
N ASP A 1 16.91 29.41 -6.26
CA ASP A 1 15.64 28.75 -6.58
C ASP A 1 15.63 27.43 -5.83
N MET A 2 14.96 27.39 -4.67
CA MET A 2 14.95 26.19 -3.83
C MET A 2 14.03 25.18 -4.51
N ASP A 3 14.59 24.09 -5.03
CA ASP A 3 13.84 22.95 -5.54
C ASP A 3 13.03 22.35 -4.38
N LEU A 4 11.76 22.73 -4.28
CA LEU A 4 10.85 22.41 -3.18
C LEU A 4 10.36 20.95 -3.22
N GLY A 5 11.29 20.00 -3.31
CA GLY A 5 11.01 18.58 -3.09
C GLY A 5 10.12 17.93 -4.15
N GLN A 6 10.26 16.62 -4.31
CA GLN A 6 9.45 15.85 -5.25
C GLN A 6 7.94 16.04 -4.99
N PRO A 7 7.10 16.08 -6.04
CA PRO A 7 5.64 16.14 -5.88
C PRO A 7 5.15 14.95 -5.05
N PHE A 8 4.21 15.18 -4.14
CA PHE A 8 3.59 14.11 -3.35
C PHE A 8 3.00 13.05 -4.29
N GLN A 9 3.37 11.79 -4.06
CA GLN A 9 2.92 10.69 -4.89
C GLN A 9 1.79 9.94 -4.17
N GLY A 10 0.75 9.58 -4.90
CA GLY A 10 -0.14 8.51 -4.45
C GLY A 10 0.53 7.15 -4.69
N PHE A 11 -0.11 6.07 -4.26
CA PHE A 11 0.33 4.73 -4.64
C PHE A 11 -0.80 3.93 -5.31
N ARG A 12 -0.38 2.94 -6.08
CA ARG A 12 -1.23 1.86 -6.56
C ARG A 12 -0.55 0.54 -6.24
N LEU A 13 -1.28 -0.35 -5.58
CA LEU A 13 -0.85 -1.70 -5.28
C LEU A 13 -1.63 -2.68 -6.17
N THR A 14 -0.89 -3.48 -6.92
CA THR A 14 -1.43 -4.55 -7.77
C THR A 14 -0.88 -5.89 -7.34
N LEU A 15 -1.73 -6.90 -7.38
CA LEU A 15 -1.36 -8.30 -7.25
C LEU A 15 -1.45 -8.95 -8.62
N THR A 16 -0.35 -9.53 -9.08
CA THR A 16 -0.34 -10.32 -10.32
C THR A 16 -0.50 -11.79 -9.94
N ASP A 17 -1.50 -12.45 -10.51
CA ASP A 17 -1.72 -13.88 -10.31
C ASP A 17 -0.77 -14.75 -11.15
N PRO A 18 -0.73 -16.08 -10.94
CA PRO A 18 0.15 -16.96 -11.71
C PRO A 18 -0.11 -16.99 -13.23
N ASP A 19 -1.32 -16.61 -13.66
CA ASP A 19 -1.70 -16.50 -15.08
C ASP A 19 -1.27 -15.16 -15.69
N GLY A 20 -0.70 -14.26 -14.89
CA GLY A 20 -0.21 -12.95 -15.29
C GLY A 20 -1.28 -11.85 -15.28
N GLN A 21 -2.49 -12.12 -14.79
CA GLN A 21 -3.53 -11.11 -14.66
C GLN A 21 -3.29 -10.24 -13.42
N ALA A 22 -3.33 -8.92 -13.62
CA ALA A 22 -3.09 -7.94 -12.57
C ALA A 22 -4.41 -7.47 -11.94
N HIS A 23 -4.52 -7.65 -10.63
CA HIS A 23 -5.65 -7.26 -9.79
C HIS A 23 -5.27 -6.03 -8.97
N VAL A 24 -6.08 -4.97 -9.01
CA VAL A 24 -5.84 -3.77 -8.20
C VAL A 24 -6.34 -4.03 -6.78
N LEU A 25 -5.43 -4.01 -5.80
CA LEU A 25 -5.78 -4.12 -4.39
C LEU A 25 -6.08 -2.77 -3.75
N SER A 26 -5.34 -1.73 -4.16
CA SER A 26 -5.56 -0.35 -3.70
C SER A 26 -5.02 0.64 -4.73
N SER A 27 -5.68 1.78 -4.86
CA SER A 27 -5.22 2.87 -5.71
C SER A 27 -5.70 4.19 -5.13
N ASP A 28 -4.77 5.10 -4.85
CA ASP A 28 -5.11 6.47 -4.51
C ASP A 28 -5.62 7.17 -5.79
N GLN A 29 -6.92 7.40 -5.90
CA GLN A 29 -7.47 8.28 -6.96
C GLN A 29 -7.21 9.77 -6.65
N GLN A 30 -7.16 10.09 -5.36
CA GLN A 30 -6.67 11.32 -4.77
C GLN A 30 -5.94 10.93 -3.49
N ILE A 31 -4.85 11.62 -3.14
CA ILE A 31 -4.09 11.33 -1.91
C ILE A 31 -4.98 11.61 -0.69
N PRO A 32 -5.36 10.59 0.10
CA PRO A 32 -6.19 10.81 1.28
C PRO A 32 -5.46 11.64 2.34
N LYS A 33 -6.18 12.50 3.07
CA LYS A 33 -5.60 13.33 4.15
C LYS A 33 -4.83 12.51 5.20
N SER A 34 -5.23 11.26 5.43
CA SER A 34 -4.54 10.34 6.36
C SER A 34 -3.11 9.98 5.94
N ARG A 35 -2.76 10.16 4.65
CA ARG A 35 -1.40 10.03 4.10
C ARG A 35 -0.50 11.25 4.34
N ARG A 36 -1.08 12.39 4.74
CA ARG A 36 -0.41 13.69 4.91
C ARG A 36 0.34 14.12 3.64
N CYS A 37 1.64 14.37 3.76
CA CYS A 37 2.57 14.71 2.69
C CYS A 37 3.43 13.46 2.40
N PRO A 38 2.90 12.45 1.66
CA PRO A 38 3.61 11.20 1.45
C PRO A 38 4.79 11.42 0.50
N LEU A 39 5.96 10.95 0.93
CA LEU A 39 7.21 11.02 0.18
C LEU A 39 7.49 9.72 -0.55
N SER A 40 7.22 8.59 0.10
CA SER A 40 7.41 7.27 -0.50
C SER A 40 6.54 6.22 0.16
N TYR A 41 6.35 5.12 -0.58
CA TYR A 41 5.64 3.93 -0.14
C TYR A 41 6.54 2.70 -0.33
N GLY A 42 6.28 1.65 0.45
CA GLY A 42 6.94 0.36 0.25
C GLY A 42 6.23 -0.76 0.99
N ILE A 43 6.26 -1.98 0.44
CA ILE A 43 5.71 -3.16 1.10
C ILE A 43 6.63 -3.54 2.28
N SER A 44 6.08 -3.66 3.49
CA SER A 44 6.81 -4.23 4.63
C SER A 44 6.58 -5.71 4.77
N GLU A 45 5.34 -6.16 4.57
CA GLU A 45 4.91 -7.50 4.92
C GLU A 45 3.71 -7.90 4.07
N VAL A 46 3.60 -9.20 3.84
CA VAL A 46 2.52 -9.83 3.08
C VAL A 46 2.15 -11.11 3.81
N ASP A 47 0.90 -11.20 4.27
CA ASP A 47 0.38 -12.38 4.96
C ASP A 47 -0.90 -12.87 4.30
N VAL A 48 -1.11 -14.20 4.36
CA VAL A 48 -2.33 -14.84 3.91
C VAL A 48 -2.97 -15.58 5.07
N TYR A 49 -4.25 -15.30 5.31
CA TYR A 49 -5.07 -16.02 6.27
C TYR A 49 -5.98 -17.02 5.56
N PHE A 50 -5.95 -18.27 6.04
CA PHE A 50 -6.76 -19.39 5.53
C PHE A 50 -7.87 -19.71 6.55
N PRO A 51 -9.08 -19.15 6.42
CA PRO A 51 -10.18 -19.45 7.32
C PRO A 51 -10.65 -20.91 7.17
N PRO A 52 -11.15 -21.57 8.24
CA PRO A 52 -11.58 -22.97 8.19
C PRO A 52 -12.68 -23.27 7.16
N ASN A 53 -13.56 -22.30 6.86
CA ASN A 53 -14.70 -22.44 5.96
C ASN A 53 -14.88 -21.20 5.08
N GLY A 54 -13.82 -20.71 4.43
CA GLY A 54 -13.91 -19.53 3.58
C GLY A 54 -12.76 -19.41 2.59
N GLN A 55 -12.82 -18.40 1.74
CA GLN A 55 -11.74 -18.10 0.82
C GLN A 55 -10.54 -17.50 1.57
N PRO A 56 -9.30 -17.85 1.18
CA PRO A 56 -8.11 -17.19 1.69
C PRO A 56 -8.15 -15.68 1.46
N VAL A 57 -7.70 -14.93 2.46
CA VAL A 57 -7.60 -13.47 2.38
C VAL A 57 -6.16 -13.04 2.56
N LEU A 58 -5.76 -12.07 1.75
CA LEU A 58 -4.45 -11.44 1.75
C LEU A 58 -4.50 -10.14 2.56
N VAL A 59 -3.47 -9.87 3.34
CA VAL A 59 -3.14 -8.54 3.83
C VAL A 59 -1.74 -8.15 3.37
N VAL A 60 -1.61 -6.95 2.81
CA VAL A 60 -0.33 -6.32 2.49
C VAL A 60 -0.17 -5.11 3.40
N LEU A 61 0.86 -5.14 4.24
CA LEU A 61 1.25 -3.97 5.02
C LEU A 61 2.12 -3.06 4.15
N VAL A 62 1.63 -1.86 3.91
CA VAL A 62 2.32 -0.82 3.14
C VAL A 62 2.78 0.28 4.08
N ASN A 63 4.07 0.59 4.02
CA ASN A 63 4.67 1.73 4.69
C ASN A 63 4.37 3.00 3.92
N VAL A 64 4.07 4.07 4.63
CA VAL A 64 4.05 5.43 4.11
C VAL A 64 5.06 6.23 4.90
N PHE A 65 6.01 6.85 4.20
CA PHE A 65 6.94 7.79 4.79
C PHE A 65 6.48 9.21 4.50
N SER A 66 6.42 10.04 5.54
CA SER A 66 6.07 11.45 5.44
C SER A 66 7.05 12.28 6.27
N PHE A 67 7.07 13.60 6.07
CA PHE A 67 7.85 14.48 6.94
C PHE A 67 7.33 14.43 8.37
N GLY A 68 8.20 14.08 9.32
CA GLY A 68 7.99 14.17 10.75
C GLY A 68 8.84 15.30 11.36
N PHE A 69 8.74 15.47 12.67
CA PHE A 69 9.41 16.57 13.39
C PHE A 69 10.94 16.41 13.42
N GLU A 70 11.44 15.19 13.65
CA GLU A 70 12.89 14.88 13.78
C GLU A 70 13.38 13.86 12.72
N GLY A 71 12.64 13.70 11.62
CA GLY A 71 12.94 12.70 10.59
C GLY A 71 11.68 12.22 9.88
N TYR A 72 11.75 11.08 9.19
CA TYR A 72 10.56 10.52 8.56
C TYR A 72 9.58 9.97 9.61
N ASP A 73 8.32 10.39 9.53
CA ASP A 73 7.22 9.69 10.17
C ASP A 73 6.81 8.50 9.29
N ARG A 74 6.90 7.28 9.85
CA ARG A 74 6.55 6.03 9.19
C ARG A 74 5.21 5.54 9.72
N ARG A 75 4.25 5.34 8.81
CA ARG A 75 2.93 4.78 9.10
C ARG A 75 2.70 3.51 8.32
N PHE A 76 1.82 2.64 8.83
CA PHE A 76 1.42 1.41 8.17
C PHE A 76 -0.02 1.49 7.69
N LEU A 77 -0.25 0.92 6.51
CA LEU A 77 -1.55 0.73 5.89
C LEU A 77 -1.77 -0.76 5.74
N ALA A 78 -2.88 -1.27 6.24
CA ALA A 78 -3.33 -2.60 5.89
C ALA A 78 -4.18 -2.51 4.63
N VAL A 79 -3.68 -3.08 3.52
CA VAL A 79 -4.47 -3.30 2.31
C VAL A 79 -4.90 -4.76 2.32
N THR A 80 -6.19 -5.02 2.42
CA THR A 80 -6.76 -6.36 2.48
C THR A 80 -7.54 -6.69 1.22
N GLY A 81 -7.53 -7.94 0.79
CA GLY A 81 -8.35 -8.42 -0.33
C GLY A 81 -8.44 -9.95 -0.37
N PRO A 82 -9.33 -10.50 -1.21
CA PRO A 82 -9.32 -11.93 -1.51
C PRO A 82 -8.01 -12.31 -2.21
N LEU A 83 -7.55 -13.56 -2.05
CA LEU A 83 -6.47 -14.11 -2.86
C LEU A 83 -7.05 -14.57 -4.21
N PRO A 84 -6.70 -13.96 -5.36
CA PRO A 84 -7.18 -14.40 -6.66
C PRO A 84 -6.67 -15.80 -7.00
N GLY A 85 -7.51 -16.62 -7.64
CA GLY A 85 -7.14 -17.97 -8.10
C GLY A 85 -7.05 -19.03 -7.01
N SER A 86 -7.46 -18.74 -5.77
CA SER A 86 -7.53 -19.70 -4.66
C SER A 86 -8.80 -20.53 -4.64
#